data_AF-A0A2R5LB62-F1
#
_entry.id   AF-A0A2R5LB62-F1
#
_cell.length_a   1.000
_cell.length_b   1.000
_cell.length_c   1.000
_cell.angle_alpha   90.00
_cell.angle_beta   90.00
_cell.angle_gamma   90.00
#
_symmetry.space_group_name_H-M   'P 1'
#
loop_
_entity.id
_entity.type
_entity.pdbx_description
1 polymer ?
#
loop_
_entity_poly.entity_id
_entity_poly.type
_entity_poly.pdbx_seq_one_letter_code
_entity_poly.pdbx_strand_id
1 'polypeptide(L)'
;QILLRAAEFGSLAFETSPAPRAQRDEHVDAAACGSSSRLNSTDWCRCGSCVAMPTEEECLCCKELQGTAEPLSFSCITEHEDFKLLCLNQTVLKVAYFELRGQREPMSAHIHKRYRYTAYRQFARWVWHKLGKNKRMVIPACAVNTIREAFPSESRTGFRYARY
;
A
#
# COMPACT_ATOMS: atom_id res chain seq x y z
N GLN A 1 30.59 19.18 8.82
CA GLN A 1 29.46 19.03 9.77
C GLN A 1 28.14 18.62 9.13
N ILE A 2 27.83 18.94 7.87
CA ILE A 2 26.59 18.47 7.19
C ILE A 2 26.64 16.98 6.82
N LEU A 3 27.80 16.47 6.37
CA LEU A 3 27.95 15.08 5.92
C LEU A 3 27.80 14.03 7.04
N LEU A 4 28.06 14.39 8.30
CA LEU A 4 27.94 13.45 9.43
C LEU A 4 26.49 13.19 9.84
N ARG A 5 25.56 14.12 9.54
CA ARG A 5 24.13 13.95 9.84
C ARG A 5 23.38 13.10 8.82
N ALA A 6 23.91 12.94 7.60
CA ALA A 6 23.28 12.11 6.58
C ALA A 6 23.33 10.62 6.93
N ALA A 7 24.34 10.19 7.68
CA ALA A 7 24.51 8.80 8.12
C ALA A 7 23.51 8.40 9.22
N GLU A 8 23.01 9.33 10.02
CA GLU A 8 22.00 9.07 11.07
C GLU A 8 20.59 8.90 10.51
N PHE A 9 20.30 9.41 9.30
CA PHE A 9 18.99 9.37 8.66
C PHE A 9 18.92 8.48 7.41
N GLY A 10 19.88 7.57 7.21
CA GLY A 10 19.77 6.49 6.23
C GLY A 10 19.61 6.94 4.77
N SER A 11 20.17 8.07 4.37
CA SER A 11 20.07 8.54 2.98
C SER A 11 21.29 8.10 2.16
N LEU A 12 21.36 6.82 1.78
CA LEU A 12 22.27 6.38 0.71
C LEU A 12 21.59 6.57 -0.66
N ALA A 13 22.30 7.24 -1.56
CA ALA A 13 21.84 7.58 -2.89
C ALA A 13 21.46 6.32 -3.70
N PHE A 14 20.31 6.37 -4.36
CA PHE A 14 19.77 5.29 -5.18
C PHE A 14 20.64 5.09 -6.43
N GLU A 15 21.51 4.08 -6.44
CA GLU A 15 22.24 3.69 -7.64
C GLU A 15 21.26 3.11 -8.67
N THR A 16 21.00 3.88 -9.72
CA THR A 16 20.24 3.44 -10.89
C THR A 16 21.14 2.60 -11.80
N SER A 17 21.12 1.28 -11.65
CA SER A 17 21.54 0.36 -12.70
C SER A 17 20.69 -0.91 -12.67
N PRO A 18 20.00 -1.29 -13.76
CA PRO A 18 19.22 -2.51 -13.80
C PRO A 18 20.13 -3.74 -14.01
N ALA A 19 19.96 -4.75 -13.16
CA ALA A 19 20.60 -6.05 -13.30
C ALA A 19 20.05 -6.84 -14.53
N PRO A 20 20.86 -7.69 -15.20
CA PRO A 20 20.42 -8.47 -16.35
C PRO A 20 19.38 -9.54 -15.98
N ARG A 21 18.45 -9.80 -16.90
CA ARG A 21 17.33 -10.73 -16.74
C ARG A 21 17.80 -12.17 -17.02
N ALA A 22 17.78 -13.05 -16.02
CA ALA A 22 17.94 -14.49 -16.22
C ALA A 22 16.61 -15.12 -16.70
N GLN A 23 16.67 -15.91 -17.77
CA GLN A 23 15.55 -16.70 -18.29
C GLN A 23 15.33 -17.92 -17.37
N ARG A 24 14.08 -18.25 -17.08
CA ARG A 24 13.69 -19.50 -16.40
C ARG A 24 12.65 -20.21 -17.26
N ASP A 25 12.94 -21.47 -17.59
CA ASP A 25 12.04 -22.40 -18.26
C ASP A 25 10.86 -22.78 -17.35
N GLU A 26 9.65 -22.75 -17.88
CA GLU A 26 8.42 -23.12 -17.18
C GLU A 26 7.97 -24.54 -17.61
N HIS A 27 8.06 -25.48 -16.67
CA HIS A 27 7.24 -26.68 -16.66
C HIS A 27 6.63 -26.80 -15.27
N VAL A 28 5.30 -26.71 -15.16
CA VAL A 28 4.62 -27.08 -13.92
C VAL A 28 3.25 -27.69 -14.23
N ASP A 29 3.11 -28.93 -13.76
CA ASP A 29 1.93 -29.76 -13.81
C ASP A 29 0.74 -29.18 -13.03
N ALA A 30 -0.44 -29.54 -13.52
CA ALA A 30 -1.73 -29.24 -12.91
C ALA A 30 -1.95 -30.06 -11.62
N ALA A 31 -2.16 -29.36 -10.50
CA ALA A 31 -2.79 -29.93 -9.31
C ALA A 31 -3.82 -28.93 -8.77
N ALA A 32 -5.09 -29.17 -9.11
CA ALA A 32 -6.23 -28.48 -8.53
C ALA A 32 -6.49 -29.00 -7.12
N CYS A 33 -6.59 -28.12 -6.11
CA CYS A 33 -7.16 -28.44 -4.81
C CYS A 33 -7.77 -27.19 -4.16
N GLY A 34 -9.11 -27.16 -4.10
CA GLY A 34 -9.94 -26.39 -3.15
C GLY A 34 -9.81 -24.86 -3.16
N SER A 35 -10.56 -24.15 -4.02
CA SER A 35 -10.77 -22.71 -3.85
C SER A 35 -11.72 -22.47 -2.67
N SER A 36 -11.18 -22.45 -1.45
CA SER A 36 -11.87 -21.86 -0.31
C SER A 36 -11.86 -20.35 -0.56
N SER A 37 -12.97 -19.82 -1.08
CA SER A 37 -13.08 -18.40 -1.42
C SER A 37 -12.79 -17.56 -0.18
N ARG A 38 -11.82 -16.64 -0.29
CA ARG A 38 -11.48 -15.71 0.79
C ARG A 38 -12.57 -14.65 1.03
N LEU A 39 -13.60 -14.61 0.18
CA LEU A 39 -14.72 -13.69 0.31
C LEU A 39 -15.53 -13.98 1.56
N ASN A 40 -16.02 -12.91 2.21
CA ASN A 40 -16.87 -12.99 3.40
C ASN A 40 -16.25 -13.73 4.60
N SER A 41 -14.95 -14.04 4.58
CA SER A 41 -14.19 -14.64 5.68
C SER A 41 -12.93 -13.82 5.96
N THR A 42 -12.39 -13.99 7.17
CA THR A 42 -11.11 -13.43 7.62
C THR A 42 -10.11 -14.51 8.06
N ASP A 43 -10.36 -15.79 7.77
CA ASP A 43 -9.52 -16.92 8.24
C ASP A 43 -8.11 -16.89 7.64
N TRP A 44 -7.92 -16.18 6.53
CA TRP A 44 -6.62 -15.94 5.89
C TRP A 44 -5.79 -14.87 6.61
N CYS A 45 -6.38 -14.13 7.56
CA CYS A 45 -5.69 -13.10 8.32
C CYS A 45 -4.66 -13.70 9.29
N ARG A 46 -3.44 -13.17 9.28
CA ARG A 46 -2.36 -13.54 10.22
C ARG A 46 -1.94 -12.42 11.16
N CYS A 47 -2.47 -11.21 10.98
CA CYS A 47 -2.14 -10.05 11.82
C CYS A 47 -3.23 -9.72 12.85
N GLY A 48 -4.40 -10.35 12.78
CA GLY A 48 -5.53 -10.12 13.68
C GLY A 48 -6.39 -8.88 13.40
N SER A 49 -6.03 -8.04 12.42
CA SER A 49 -6.73 -6.77 12.14
C SER A 49 -7.36 -6.66 10.75
N CYS A 50 -7.39 -7.74 9.96
CA CYS A 50 -8.04 -7.71 8.64
C CYS A 50 -9.56 -7.87 8.76
N VAL A 51 -10.29 -7.33 7.79
CA VAL A 51 -11.74 -7.44 7.66
C VAL A 51 -12.11 -8.11 6.33
N ALA A 52 -13.33 -8.62 6.23
CA ALA A 52 -13.85 -9.14 4.97
C ALA A 52 -13.86 -8.03 3.91
N MET A 53 -13.35 -8.34 2.72
CA MET A 53 -13.23 -7.37 1.63
C MET A 53 -14.20 -7.67 0.48
N PRO A 54 -14.59 -6.66 -0.31
CA PRO A 54 -15.54 -6.83 -1.41
C PRO A 54 -15.07 -7.74 -2.54
N THR A 55 -13.75 -7.91 -2.73
CA THR A 55 -13.17 -8.76 -3.77
C THR A 55 -12.09 -9.67 -3.21
N GLU A 56 -11.84 -10.80 -3.87
CA GLU A 56 -10.82 -11.78 -3.43
C GLU A 56 -9.41 -11.20 -3.47
N GLU A 57 -9.13 -10.34 -4.46
CA GLU A 57 -7.84 -9.68 -4.58
C GLU A 57 -7.59 -8.75 -3.39
N GLU A 58 -8.64 -8.10 -2.86
CA GLU A 58 -8.56 -7.25 -1.68
C GLU A 58 -8.39 -8.05 -0.38
N CYS A 59 -8.65 -9.36 -0.38
CA CYS A 59 -8.43 -10.27 0.75
C CYS A 59 -6.95 -10.63 0.97
N LEU A 60 -6.13 -9.58 1.19
CA LEU A 60 -4.68 -9.66 1.40
C LEU A 60 -4.31 -9.25 2.83
N CYS A 61 -3.58 -10.09 3.56
CA CYS A 61 -3.04 -9.75 4.88
C CYS A 61 -1.73 -8.97 4.74
N CYS A 62 -1.42 -8.06 5.68
CA CYS A 62 -0.14 -7.35 5.64
C CYS A 62 1.08 -8.25 5.85
N LYS A 63 0.87 -9.47 6.37
CA LYS A 63 1.90 -10.52 6.49
C LYS A 63 2.20 -11.22 5.16
N GLU A 64 1.34 -11.04 4.15
CA GLU A 64 1.51 -11.59 2.80
C GLU A 64 2.11 -10.55 1.84
N LEU A 65 2.54 -9.39 2.34
CA LEU A 65 3.21 -8.38 1.53
C LEU A 65 4.52 -8.92 0.94
N GLN A 66 4.70 -8.72 -0.36
CA GLN A 66 5.89 -9.14 -1.10
C GLN A 66 6.48 -7.98 -1.89
N GLY A 67 7.79 -8.08 -2.15
CA GLY A 67 8.54 -7.10 -2.94
C GLY A 67 8.56 -5.71 -2.30
N THR A 68 8.51 -5.63 -0.97
CA THR A 68 8.62 -4.36 -0.25
C THR A 68 9.98 -3.74 -0.54
N ALA A 69 10.02 -2.42 -0.62
CA ALA A 69 11.24 -1.69 -0.95
C ALA A 69 12.30 -1.83 0.14
N GLU A 70 11.86 -1.90 1.39
CA GLU A 70 12.69 -2.14 2.57
C GLU A 70 12.11 -3.30 3.40
N PRO A 71 12.94 -3.99 4.21
CA PRO A 71 12.44 -5.00 5.13
C PRO A 71 11.61 -4.34 6.23
N LEU A 72 10.35 -4.73 6.36
CA LEU A 72 9.46 -4.21 7.41
C LEU A 72 9.21 -5.29 8.46
N SER A 73 9.40 -4.94 9.73
CA SER A 73 9.12 -5.81 10.88
C SER A 73 8.00 -5.21 11.72
N PHE A 74 6.91 -5.96 11.89
CA PHE A 74 5.73 -5.53 12.65
C PHE A 74 4.86 -6.72 13.01
N SER A 75 4.03 -6.61 14.05
CA SER A 75 2.87 -7.47 14.38
C SER A 75 1.75 -7.27 13.36
N CYS A 76 1.35 -6.01 13.13
CA CYS A 76 0.46 -5.56 12.07
C CYS A 76 1.01 -4.27 11.46
N ILE A 77 0.92 -4.09 10.14
CA ILE A 77 1.49 -2.90 9.47
C ILE A 77 0.85 -1.59 9.97
N THR A 78 -0.37 -1.67 10.50
CA THR A 78 -1.11 -0.52 11.04
C THR A 78 -0.55 -0.02 12.37
N GLU A 79 0.23 -0.85 13.07
CA GLU A 79 0.91 -0.47 14.32
C GLU A 79 2.23 0.24 14.07
N HIS A 80 2.78 0.15 12.85
CA HIS A 80 4.03 0.79 12.47
C HIS A 80 3.92 2.32 12.55
N GLU A 81 4.91 2.99 13.12
CA GLU A 81 4.87 4.45 13.29
C GLU A 81 4.82 5.18 11.94
N ASP A 82 5.58 4.74 10.94
CA ASP A 82 5.50 5.31 9.59
C ASP A 82 4.12 5.13 8.96
N PHE A 83 3.38 4.06 9.28
CA PHE A 83 2.01 3.92 8.79
C PHE A 83 1.12 5.04 9.36
N LYS A 84 1.20 5.28 10.66
CA LYS A 84 0.44 6.36 11.32
C LYS A 84 0.83 7.72 10.75
N LEU A 85 2.13 7.97 10.57
CA LEU A 85 2.65 9.22 10.05
C LEU A 85 2.28 9.45 8.58
N LEU A 86 2.46 8.46 7.71
CA LEU A 86 2.29 8.62 6.27
C LEU A 86 0.85 8.43 5.80
N CYS A 87 0.08 7.59 6.49
CA CYS A 87 -1.25 7.18 6.04
C CYS A 87 -2.40 7.75 6.88
N LEU A 88 -2.16 8.21 8.12
CA LEU A 88 -3.21 8.72 9.02
C LEU A 88 -3.02 10.19 9.42
N ASN A 89 -1.81 10.74 9.34
CA ASN A 89 -1.56 12.14 9.68
C ASN A 89 -2.14 13.09 8.60
N GLN A 90 -3.15 13.86 8.98
CA GLN A 90 -3.85 14.77 8.06
C GLN A 90 -2.95 15.84 7.43
N THR A 91 -1.94 16.34 8.17
CA THR A 91 -1.02 17.36 7.66
C THR A 91 -0.11 16.76 6.60
N VAL A 92 0.45 15.58 6.85
CA VAL A 92 1.26 14.85 5.86
C VAL A 92 0.43 14.54 4.61
N LEU A 93 -0.80 14.04 4.79
CA LEU A 93 -1.69 13.74 3.67
C LEU A 93 -2.11 14.99 2.88
N LYS A 94 -2.25 16.15 3.52
CA LYS A 94 -2.52 17.43 2.84
C LYS A 94 -1.38 17.83 1.92
N VAL A 95 -0.15 17.83 2.45
CA VAL A 95 1.05 18.17 1.66
C VAL A 95 1.23 17.18 0.51
N ALA A 96 1.16 15.89 0.81
CA ALA A 96 1.18 14.83 -0.19
C ALA A 96 0.13 15.05 -1.29
N TYR A 97 -1.11 15.35 -0.94
CA TYR A 97 -2.17 15.57 -1.93
C TYR A 97 -1.82 16.69 -2.93
N PHE A 98 -1.25 17.80 -2.45
CA PHE A 98 -0.82 18.90 -3.32
C PHE A 98 0.32 18.51 -4.26
N GLU A 99 1.27 17.70 -3.80
CA GLU A 99 2.30 17.13 -4.68
C GLU A 99 1.69 16.21 -5.75
N LEU A 100 0.63 15.47 -5.40
CA LEU A 100 -0.01 14.52 -6.31
C LEU A 100 -0.87 15.17 -7.40
N ARG A 101 -1.55 16.29 -7.10
CA ARG A 101 -2.55 16.91 -7.99
C ARG A 101 -2.11 18.26 -8.55
N GLY A 102 -1.00 18.81 -8.05
CA GLY A 102 -0.68 20.23 -8.20
C GLY A 102 -1.70 21.10 -7.44
N GLN A 103 -1.43 22.39 -7.30
CA GLN A 103 -2.32 23.35 -6.62
C GLN A 103 -3.66 23.63 -7.36
N ARG A 104 -4.06 22.74 -8.28
CA ARG A 104 -5.20 22.93 -9.20
C ARG A 104 -6.55 22.64 -8.54
N GLU A 105 -6.60 21.88 -7.45
CA GLU A 105 -7.86 21.45 -6.84
C GLU A 105 -7.84 21.69 -5.31
N PRO A 106 -8.78 22.47 -4.75
CA PRO A 106 -8.80 22.79 -3.33
C PRO A 106 -9.28 21.58 -2.53
N MET A 107 -8.56 21.18 -1.47
CA MET A 107 -8.80 19.97 -0.66
C MET A 107 -10.17 19.89 0.06
N SER A 108 -10.89 21.01 0.19
CA SER A 108 -12.12 21.15 0.99
C SER A 108 -13.31 20.29 0.52
N ALA A 109 -13.52 20.12 -0.79
CA ALA A 109 -14.59 19.25 -1.30
C ALA A 109 -14.29 17.75 -1.04
N HIS A 110 -15.23 17.01 -0.43
CA HIS A 110 -15.08 15.58 -0.13
C HIS A 110 -13.75 15.23 0.57
N ILE A 111 -13.38 16.02 1.59
CA ILE A 111 -12.07 15.97 2.24
C ILE A 111 -11.65 14.54 2.65
N HIS A 112 -12.54 13.75 3.25
CA HIS A 112 -12.25 12.38 3.65
C HIS A 112 -12.00 11.43 2.46
N LYS A 113 -12.72 11.60 1.35
CA LYS A 113 -12.48 10.84 0.12
C LYS A 113 -11.08 11.13 -0.43
N ARG A 114 -10.65 12.39 -0.38
CA ARG A 114 -9.31 12.79 -0.80
C ARG A 114 -8.23 12.29 0.15
N TYR A 115 -8.46 12.33 1.46
CA TYR A 115 -7.55 11.70 2.42
C TYR A 115 -7.39 10.20 2.19
N ARG A 116 -8.50 9.45 2.00
CA ARG A 116 -8.44 8.02 1.66
C ARG A 116 -7.59 7.79 0.41
N TYR A 117 -7.86 8.51 -0.68
CA TYR A 117 -7.11 8.39 -1.92
C TYR A 117 -5.61 8.68 -1.73
N THR A 118 -5.26 9.76 -1.03
CA THR A 118 -3.87 10.12 -0.77
C THR A 118 -3.19 9.10 0.13
N ALA A 119 -3.85 8.62 1.19
CA ALA A 119 -3.34 7.62 2.10
C ALA A 119 -3.04 6.31 1.37
N TYR A 120 -3.94 5.83 0.50
CA TYR A 120 -3.70 4.65 -0.31
C TYR A 120 -2.46 4.81 -1.20
N ARG A 121 -2.29 5.99 -1.79
CA ARG A 121 -1.13 6.29 -2.64
C ARG A 121 0.16 6.42 -1.85
N GLN A 122 0.13 7.03 -0.68
CA GLN A 122 1.27 7.16 0.21
C GLN A 122 1.70 5.79 0.72
N PHE A 123 0.75 4.95 1.16
CA PHE A 123 1.01 3.56 1.54
C PHE A 123 1.74 2.81 0.41
N ALA A 124 1.19 2.87 -0.81
CA ALA A 124 1.80 2.15 -1.93
C ALA A 124 3.21 2.67 -2.26
N ARG A 125 3.44 3.97 -2.13
CA ARG A 125 4.75 4.59 -2.35
C ARG A 125 5.74 4.23 -1.26
N TRP A 126 5.30 4.18 0.00
CA TRP A 126 6.14 3.78 1.13
C TRP A 126 6.54 2.31 1.02
N VAL A 127 5.58 1.41 0.77
CA VAL A 127 5.85 -0.03 0.77
C VAL A 127 6.61 -0.49 -0.48
N TRP A 128 6.37 0.09 -1.66
CA TRP A 128 6.94 -0.41 -2.94
C TRP A 128 7.72 0.63 -3.74
N HIS A 129 7.99 1.81 -3.18
CA HIS A 129 8.59 2.94 -3.90
C HIS A 129 7.82 3.30 -5.18
N LYS A 130 8.51 3.38 -6.31
CA LYS A 130 7.94 3.77 -7.60
C LYS A 130 7.46 2.54 -8.35
N LEU A 131 6.14 2.39 -8.46
CA LEU A 131 5.53 1.40 -9.33
C LEU A 131 5.62 1.85 -10.80
N GLY A 132 6.01 0.93 -11.70
CA GLY A 132 6.04 1.17 -13.14
C GLY A 132 4.63 1.36 -13.74
N LYS A 133 4.57 1.76 -15.02
CA LYS A 133 3.29 1.86 -15.74
C LYS A 133 2.55 0.53 -15.67
N ASN A 134 1.24 0.59 -15.41
CA ASN A 134 0.33 -0.56 -15.30
C ASN A 134 0.59 -1.55 -14.15
N LYS A 135 1.58 -1.31 -13.28
CA LYS A 135 1.77 -2.10 -12.06
C LYS A 135 0.97 -1.48 -10.92
N ARG A 136 -0.10 -2.16 -10.48
CA ARG A 136 -0.85 -1.82 -9.27
C ARG A 136 -0.61 -2.88 -8.22
N MET A 137 -0.35 -2.45 -7.00
CA MET A 137 -0.24 -3.34 -5.83
C MET A 137 -1.51 -3.20 -5.00
N VAL A 138 -1.98 -4.32 -4.45
CA VAL A 138 -3.13 -4.32 -3.56
C VAL A 138 -2.69 -3.94 -2.15
N ILE A 139 -3.43 -3.02 -1.53
CA ILE A 139 -3.19 -2.61 -0.14
C ILE A 139 -3.85 -3.64 0.79
N PRO A 140 -3.18 -4.12 1.85
CA PRO A 140 -3.74 -5.09 2.77
C PRO A 140 -5.03 -4.63 3.43
N ALA A 141 -5.93 -5.56 3.71
CA ALA A 141 -7.25 -5.27 4.26
C ALA A 141 -7.20 -4.54 5.62
N CYS A 142 -6.22 -4.86 6.48
CA CYS A 142 -6.04 -4.16 7.76
C CYS A 142 -5.72 -2.68 7.58
N ALA A 143 -4.82 -2.36 6.63
CA ALA A 143 -4.47 -0.99 6.28
C ALA A 143 -5.65 -0.26 5.63
N VAL A 144 -6.36 -0.90 4.69
CA VAL A 144 -7.57 -0.32 4.07
C VAL A 144 -8.63 -0.04 5.13
N ASN A 145 -8.88 -0.97 6.04
CA ASN A 145 -9.87 -0.80 7.11
C ASN A 145 -9.52 0.40 8.00
N THR A 146 -8.29 0.43 8.51
CA THR A 146 -7.80 1.50 9.40
C THR A 146 -7.90 2.87 8.73
N ILE A 147 -7.53 2.99 7.45
CA ILE A 147 -7.66 4.25 6.68
C ILE A 147 -9.14 4.64 6.50
N ARG A 148 -10.03 3.67 6.25
CA ARG A 148 -11.46 3.93 6.07
C ARG A 148 -12.14 4.39 7.36
N GLU A 149 -11.73 3.85 8.50
CA GLU A 149 -12.17 4.27 9.85
C GLU A 149 -11.68 5.67 10.19
N ALA A 150 -10.40 5.97 9.94
CA ALA A 150 -9.81 7.29 10.19
C ALA A 150 -10.45 8.39 9.33
N PHE A 151 -10.90 8.06 8.11
CA PHE A 151 -11.50 9.03 7.19
C PHE A 151 -12.86 8.57 6.65
N PRO A 152 -13.97 8.71 7.40
CA PRO A 152 -15.29 8.25 6.96
C PRO A 152 -15.79 8.93 5.67
N SER A 153 -16.31 8.15 4.72
CA SER A 153 -16.92 8.62 3.47
C SER A 153 -17.87 7.56 2.90
N GLU A 154 -18.97 8.01 2.29
CA GLU A 154 -20.00 7.18 1.65
C GLU A 154 -19.46 6.31 0.50
N SER A 155 -18.47 6.81 -0.26
CA SER A 155 -17.93 6.05 -1.38
C SER A 155 -16.97 4.95 -0.89
N ARG A 156 -17.39 3.69 -1.02
CA ARG A 156 -16.59 2.48 -0.78
C ARG A 156 -16.37 1.72 -2.10
N THR A 157 -15.70 2.35 -3.05
CA THR A 157 -15.28 1.64 -4.26
C THR A 157 -14.08 0.75 -3.93
N GLY A 158 -14.16 -0.54 -4.25
CA GLY A 158 -13.05 -1.48 -4.12
C GLY A 158 -11.93 -1.25 -5.16
N PHE A 159 -10.89 -2.09 -5.09
CA PHE A 159 -9.76 -2.09 -5.99
C PHE A 159 -10.19 -2.30 -7.46
N ARG A 160 -9.53 -1.58 -8.37
CA ARG A 160 -9.75 -1.69 -9.82
C ARG A 160 -8.40 -1.61 -10.54
N TYR A 161 -8.20 -2.45 -11.55
CA TYR A 161 -7.05 -2.35 -12.45
C TYR A 161 -7.13 -1.09 -13.33
N ALA A 162 -5.99 -0.64 -13.85
CA ALA A 162 -5.98 0.38 -14.89
C ALA A 162 -6.66 -0.23 -16.13
N ARG A 163 -7.62 0.48 -16.72
CA ARG A 163 -8.15 0.12 -18.04
C ARG A 163 -7.10 0.53 -19.07
N TYR A 164 -6.74 -0.41 -19.94
CA TYR A 164 -5.89 -0.19 -21.11
C TYR A 164 -6.65 0.58 -22.17
#